data_AF-A0A972ZK37-F1
#
_entry.id   AF-A0A972ZK37-F1
#
_cell.length_a   1.000
_cell.length_b   1.000
_cell.length_c   1.000
_cell.angle_alpha   90.00
_cell.angle_beta   90.00
_cell.angle_gamma   90.00
#
_symmetry.space_group_name_H-M   'P 1'
#
loop_
_entity.id
_entity.type
_entity.pdbx_description
1 polymer ?
#
loop_
_entity_poly.entity_id
_entity_poly.type
_entity_poly.pdbx_seq_one_letter_code
_entity_poly.pdbx_strand_id
1 'polypeptide(L)'
;AGYYAPRAAAFDDRIKALIGWCGCYSMLDDLYIFCEHLRPTLQRLLGGVSDEVARELLIPFTMEGVAQNITRPTLITHGAEDRLMDVEGAKRLFDEISSTDKTLKIYDDPKAGGVIHCSHDHWGENVPYMLDWMEDRL
;
A
#
# COMPACT_ATOMS: atom_id res chain seq x y z
N ALA A 1 -1.46 4.10 4.93
CA ALA A 1 -0.14 3.53 5.31
C ALA A 1 0.57 2.86 4.13
N GLY A 2 -0.14 2.49 3.06
CA GLY A 2 0.34 1.68 1.94
C GLY A 2 1.66 2.04 1.26
N TYR A 3 2.06 3.31 1.18
CA TYR A 3 3.35 3.72 0.59
C TYR A 3 4.41 4.08 1.65
N TYR A 4 4.08 4.98 2.58
CA TYR A 4 5.06 5.50 3.53
C TYR A 4 5.56 4.46 4.54
N ALA A 5 4.73 3.49 4.94
CA ALA A 5 5.17 2.46 5.88
C ALA A 5 6.22 1.51 5.25
N PRO A 6 6.00 0.96 4.04
CA PRO A 6 7.06 0.26 3.30
C PRO A 6 8.30 1.12 3.07
N ARG A 7 8.12 2.40 2.70
CA ARG A 7 9.23 3.32 2.49
C ARG A 7 10.07 3.50 3.76
N ALA A 8 9.45 3.67 4.92
CA ALA A 8 10.17 3.76 6.19
C ALA A 8 10.87 2.45 6.56
N ALA A 9 10.16 1.31 6.44
CA ALA A 9 10.71 -0.01 6.74
C ALA A 9 11.92 -0.39 5.87
N ALA A 10 12.03 0.18 4.67
CA ALA A 10 13.17 -0.02 3.79
C ALA A 10 14.46 0.68 4.26
N PHE A 11 14.37 1.67 5.16
CA PHE A 11 15.51 2.49 5.58
C PHE A 11 15.70 2.60 7.10
N ASP A 12 14.76 2.11 7.92
CA ASP A 12 14.83 2.19 9.37
C ASP A 12 14.76 0.80 10.01
N ASP A 13 15.91 0.33 10.49
CA ASP A 13 16.10 -1.00 11.11
C ASP A 13 15.46 -1.12 12.51
N ARG A 14 14.97 0.00 13.07
CA ARG A 14 14.23 0.01 14.33
C ARG A 14 12.83 -0.57 14.14
N ILE A 15 12.27 -0.52 12.92
CA ILE A 15 10.99 -1.14 12.57
C ILE A 15 11.17 -2.66 12.63
N LYS A 16 10.33 -3.35 13.43
CA LYS A 16 10.44 -4.81 13.66
C LYS A 16 9.44 -5.64 12.87
N ALA A 17 8.31 -5.05 12.50
CA ALA A 17 7.32 -5.63 11.62
C ALA A 17 6.67 -4.53 10.78
N LEU A 18 6.18 -4.88 9.59
CA LEU A 18 5.50 -3.98 8.67
C LEU A 18 4.09 -4.50 8.37
N ILE A 19 3.09 -3.64 8.55
CA ILE A 19 1.76 -3.84 7.98
C ILE A 19 1.51 -2.76 6.92
N GLY A 20 1.42 -3.19 5.66
CA GLY A 20 1.01 -2.37 4.53
C GLY A 20 -0.48 -2.56 4.24
N TRP A 21 -1.33 -1.72 4.84
CA TRP A 21 -2.76 -1.67 4.51
C TRP A 21 -3.01 -0.83 3.26
N CYS A 22 -3.64 -1.44 2.25
CA CYS A 22 -3.74 -0.94 0.88
C CYS A 22 -2.36 -0.65 0.30
N GLY A 23 -1.51 -1.69 0.22
CA GLY A 23 -0.14 -1.58 -0.31
C GLY A 23 -0.06 -0.81 -1.64
N CYS A 24 0.96 0.03 -1.79
CA CYS A 24 1.17 0.89 -2.94
C CYS A 24 2.65 0.85 -3.32
N TYR A 25 2.94 0.54 -4.58
CA TYR A 25 4.28 0.48 -5.12
C TYR A 25 4.72 1.83 -5.69
N SER A 26 3.83 2.48 -6.44
CA SER A 26 4.04 3.74 -7.14
C SER A 26 2.87 4.67 -6.88
N MET A 27 3.11 5.82 -6.25
CA MET A 27 2.07 6.83 -6.03
C MET A 27 1.59 7.44 -7.36
N LEU A 28 2.46 7.44 -8.38
CA LEU A 28 2.09 7.89 -9.72
C LEU A 28 1.11 6.91 -10.37
N ASP A 29 1.46 5.63 -10.42
CA ASP A 29 0.70 4.64 -11.19
C ASP A 29 -0.53 4.17 -10.41
N ASP A 30 -0.33 3.69 -9.18
CA ASP A 30 -1.34 2.97 -8.41
C ASP A 30 -2.43 3.88 -7.82
N LEU A 31 -2.16 5.19 -7.72
CA LEU A 31 -3.08 6.18 -7.16
C LEU A 31 -3.42 7.30 -8.15
N TYR A 32 -2.42 8.04 -8.62
CA TYR A 32 -2.67 9.27 -9.40
C TYR A 32 -3.19 8.99 -10.81
N ILE A 33 -2.58 8.04 -11.52
CA ILE A 33 -3.03 7.62 -12.85
C ILE A 33 -4.29 6.77 -12.73
N PHE A 34 -4.25 5.76 -11.86
CA PHE A 34 -5.35 4.81 -11.63
C PHE A 34 -6.66 5.51 -11.22
N CYS A 35 -6.61 6.39 -10.21
CA CYS A 35 -7.79 7.06 -9.69
C CYS A 35 -7.87 8.51 -10.18
N GLU A 36 -8.35 8.70 -11.41
CA GLU A 36 -8.49 10.03 -12.03
C GLU A 36 -9.27 11.05 -11.17
N HIS A 37 -10.30 10.56 -10.45
CA HIS A 37 -11.14 11.38 -9.58
C HIS A 37 -10.36 12.02 -8.41
N LEU A 38 -9.23 11.46 -8.01
CA LEU A 38 -8.39 12.00 -6.93
C LEU A 38 -7.34 13.01 -7.42
N ARG A 39 -7.10 13.14 -8.74
CA ARG A 39 -6.06 14.04 -9.28
C ARG A 39 -6.21 15.48 -8.81
N PRO A 40 -7.39 16.13 -8.80
CA PRO A 40 -7.51 17.51 -8.31
C PRO A 40 -7.09 17.66 -6.84
N THR A 41 -7.41 16.65 -6.01
CA THR A 41 -7.00 16.63 -4.60
C THR A 41 -5.49 16.46 -4.48
N LEU A 42 -4.89 15.53 -5.24
CA LEU A 42 -3.45 15.28 -5.23
C LEU A 42 -2.66 16.47 -5.77
N GLN A 43 -3.10 17.10 -6.86
CA GLN A 43 -2.54 18.35 -7.38
C GLN A 43 -2.54 19.46 -6.32
N ARG A 44 -3.64 19.60 -5.56
CA ARG A 44 -3.74 20.55 -4.44
C ARG A 44 -2.76 20.22 -3.32
N LEU A 45 -2.62 18.95 -2.95
CA LEU A 45 -1.67 18.49 -1.92
C LEU A 45 -0.21 18.72 -2.34
N LEU A 46 0.07 18.63 -3.64
CA LEU A 46 1.38 18.96 -4.24
C LEU A 46 1.61 20.47 -4.41
N GLY A 47 0.74 21.32 -3.84
CA GLY A 47 0.90 22.79 -3.88
C GLY A 47 0.03 23.50 -4.92
N GLY A 48 -0.97 22.82 -5.49
CA GLY A 48 -1.86 23.41 -6.50
C GLY A 48 -1.23 23.42 -7.90
N VAL A 49 -0.55 22.34 -8.26
CA VAL A 49 0.20 22.21 -9.52
C VAL A 49 -0.68 21.69 -10.68
N SER A 50 -0.20 21.81 -11.92
CA SER A 50 -0.89 21.21 -13.09
C SER A 50 -0.77 19.69 -13.11
N ASP A 51 -1.51 19.02 -14.00
CA ASP A 51 -1.43 17.55 -14.17
C ASP A 51 -0.01 17.11 -14.59
N GLU A 52 0.60 17.83 -15.53
CA GLU A 52 1.94 17.54 -16.03
C GLU A 52 2.96 17.66 -14.89
N VAL A 53 2.89 18.73 -14.10
CA VAL A 53 3.79 18.93 -12.96
C VAL A 53 3.54 17.89 -11.87
N ALA A 54 2.28 17.52 -11.60
CA ALA A 54 1.98 16.47 -10.63
C ALA A 54 2.58 15.12 -11.02
N ARG A 55 2.51 14.75 -12.31
CA ARG A 55 3.13 13.51 -12.82
C ARG A 55 4.63 13.51 -12.57
N GLU A 56 5.33 14.57 -12.97
CA GLU A 56 6.78 14.71 -12.76
C GLU A 56 7.17 14.63 -11.29
N LEU A 57 6.42 15.30 -10.40
CA LEU A 57 6.68 15.28 -8.96
C LEU A 57 6.46 13.90 -8.33
N LEU A 58 5.57 13.07 -8.90
CA LEU A 58 5.23 11.76 -8.36
C LEU A 58 6.12 10.62 -8.89
N ILE A 59 6.88 10.81 -9.97
CA ILE A 59 7.87 9.83 -10.48
C ILE A 59 8.77 9.24 -9.37
N PRO A 60 9.42 10.04 -8.48
CA PRO A 60 10.31 9.48 -7.46
C PRO A 60 9.56 8.77 -6.32
N PHE A 61 8.23 8.86 -6.26
CA PHE A 61 7.43 8.22 -5.21
C PHE A 61 7.10 6.77 -5.56
N THR A 62 8.17 5.98 -5.73
CA THR A 62 8.13 4.56 -6.07
C THR A 62 8.96 3.73 -5.09
N MET A 63 8.67 2.42 -5.04
CA MET A 63 9.44 1.41 -4.30
C MET A 63 10.47 0.69 -5.19
N GLU A 64 10.60 1.09 -6.45
CA GLU A 64 11.62 0.56 -7.37
C GLU A 64 13.04 0.69 -6.82
N GLY A 65 13.75 -0.44 -6.79
CA GLY A 65 15.09 -0.54 -6.24
C GLY A 65 15.16 -0.27 -4.73
N VAL A 66 14.02 -0.24 -4.03
CA VAL A 66 13.94 -0.02 -2.58
C VAL A 66 13.18 -1.11 -1.83
N ALA A 67 12.14 -1.71 -2.43
CA ALA A 67 11.32 -2.74 -1.80
C ALA A 67 12.16 -3.92 -1.25
N GLN A 68 13.22 -4.30 -1.95
CA GLN A 68 14.10 -5.39 -1.56
C GLN A 68 14.89 -5.14 -0.27
N ASN A 69 14.95 -3.90 0.22
CA ASN A 69 15.58 -3.57 1.50
C ASN A 69 14.71 -3.98 2.71
N ILE A 70 13.41 -4.22 2.48
CA ILE A 70 12.49 -4.65 3.52
C ILE A 70 12.75 -6.13 3.81
N THR A 71 13.37 -6.40 4.97
CA THR A 71 13.78 -7.75 5.41
C THR A 71 13.02 -8.23 6.66
N ARG A 72 12.15 -7.39 7.21
CA ARG A 72 11.38 -7.67 8.43
C ARG A 72 10.07 -8.38 8.11
N PRO A 73 9.48 -9.13 9.05
CA PRO A 73 8.13 -9.65 8.93
C PRO A 73 7.18 -8.63 8.31
N THR A 74 6.51 -9.01 7.23
CA THR A 74 5.67 -8.08 6.46
C THR A 74 4.31 -8.68 6.13
N LEU A 75 3.25 -7.97 6.48
CA LEU A 75 1.90 -8.22 6.00
C LEU A 75 1.50 -7.11 5.02
N ILE A 76 0.96 -7.49 3.86
CA ILE A 76 0.24 -6.57 2.98
C ILE A 76 -1.21 -7.04 2.91
N THR A 77 -2.14 -6.12 3.19
CA THR A 77 -3.58 -6.35 3.02
C THR A 77 -4.12 -5.42 1.94
N HIS A 78 -5.01 -5.90 1.07
CA HIS A 78 -5.62 -5.09 0.01
C HIS A 78 -6.97 -5.66 -0.42
N GLY A 79 -7.90 -4.81 -0.83
CA GLY A 79 -9.15 -5.21 -1.45
C GLY A 79 -9.02 -5.40 -2.97
N ALA A 80 -9.54 -6.49 -3.53
CA ALA A 80 -9.47 -6.77 -4.97
C ALA A 80 -10.27 -5.78 -5.82
N GLU A 81 -11.23 -5.05 -5.21
CA GLU A 81 -12.04 -4.02 -5.86
C GLU A 81 -11.74 -2.61 -5.34
N ASP A 82 -10.54 -2.39 -4.78
CA ASP A 82 -10.13 -1.04 -4.37
C ASP A 82 -10.10 -0.12 -5.60
N ARG A 83 -10.96 0.89 -5.58
CA ARG A 83 -11.10 1.88 -6.68
C ARG A 83 -10.27 3.13 -6.46
N LEU A 84 -9.61 3.24 -5.31
CA LEU A 84 -8.73 4.36 -4.98
C LEU A 84 -7.27 3.98 -5.20
N MET A 85 -6.89 2.74 -4.90
CA MET A 85 -5.53 2.24 -5.05
C MET A 85 -5.53 0.95 -5.87
N ASP A 86 -4.64 0.84 -6.86
CA ASP A 86 -4.52 -0.37 -7.68
C ASP A 86 -3.94 -1.54 -6.85
N VAL A 87 -4.65 -2.66 -6.86
CA VAL A 87 -4.23 -3.91 -6.19
C VAL A 87 -2.96 -4.49 -6.82
N GLU A 88 -2.69 -4.22 -8.10
CA GLU A 88 -1.48 -4.69 -8.76
C GLU A 88 -0.21 -4.06 -8.16
N GLY A 89 -0.29 -2.81 -7.69
CA GLY A 89 0.78 -2.17 -6.92
C GLY A 89 1.12 -2.94 -5.64
N ALA A 90 0.10 -3.42 -4.91
CA ALA A 90 0.32 -4.22 -3.71
C ALA A 90 0.97 -5.57 -4.00
N LYS A 91 0.56 -6.24 -5.09
CA LYS A 91 1.16 -7.51 -5.54
C LYS A 91 2.62 -7.31 -5.92
N ARG A 92 2.93 -6.30 -6.73
CA ARG A 92 4.31 -5.97 -7.11
C ARG A 92 5.18 -5.64 -5.90
N LEU A 93 4.68 -4.82 -4.98
CA LEU A 93 5.37 -4.51 -3.74
C LEU A 93 5.67 -5.78 -2.94
N PHE A 94 4.67 -6.66 -2.78
CA PHE A 94 4.86 -7.93 -2.09
C PHE A 94 5.95 -8.78 -2.73
N ASP A 95 5.96 -8.89 -4.06
CA ASP A 95 6.91 -9.71 -4.80
C ASP A 95 8.36 -9.24 -4.61
N GLU A 96 8.59 -7.92 -4.65
CA GLU A 96 9.95 -7.34 -4.54
C GLU A 96 10.50 -7.27 -3.11
N ILE A 97 9.66 -7.42 -2.09
CA ILE A 97 10.11 -7.45 -0.68
C ILE A 97 10.95 -8.70 -0.40
N SER A 98 12.13 -8.52 0.20
CA SER A 98 13.09 -9.61 0.50
C SER A 98 12.80 -10.37 1.80
N SER A 99 11.83 -9.95 2.60
CA SER A 99 11.46 -10.68 3.82
C SER A 99 11.06 -12.12 3.50
N THR A 100 11.62 -13.07 4.25
CA THR A 100 11.24 -14.49 4.18
C THR A 100 9.96 -14.79 4.95
N ASP A 101 9.59 -13.93 5.91
CA ASP A 101 8.29 -13.94 6.57
C ASP A 101 7.45 -12.81 5.98
N LYS A 102 6.72 -13.12 4.92
CA LYS A 102 5.81 -12.18 4.28
C LYS A 102 4.48 -12.83 3.93
N THR A 103 3.39 -12.12 4.18
CA THR A 103 2.02 -12.55 3.87
C THR A 103 1.32 -11.50 2.99
N LEU A 104 0.66 -11.95 1.93
CA LEU A 104 -0.24 -11.13 1.12
C LEU A 104 -1.67 -11.61 1.34
N LYS A 105 -2.54 -10.73 1.83
CA LYS A 105 -3.96 -11.00 2.03
C LYS A 105 -4.77 -10.08 1.12
N ILE A 106 -5.23 -10.64 0.00
CA ILE A 106 -6.20 -9.99 -0.87
C ILE A 106 -7.61 -10.39 -0.43
N TYR A 107 -8.49 -9.41 -0.27
CA TYR A 107 -9.93 -9.61 -0.03
C TYR A 107 -10.66 -9.53 -1.36
N ASP A 108 -11.21 -10.64 -1.83
CA ASP A 108 -11.81 -10.78 -3.15
C ASP A 108 -13.24 -11.35 -3.12
N ASP A 109 -13.74 -11.79 -1.96
CA ASP A 109 -15.13 -12.25 -1.82
C ASP A 109 -16.09 -11.05 -1.69
N PRO A 110 -16.92 -10.78 -2.71
CA PRO A 110 -17.87 -9.66 -2.69
C PRO A 110 -18.98 -9.84 -1.64
N LYS A 111 -19.16 -11.05 -1.09
CA LYS A 111 -20.13 -11.33 -0.02
C LYS A 111 -19.55 -11.17 1.37
N ALA A 112 -18.24 -11.36 1.54
CA ALA A 112 -17.56 -11.20 2.82
C ALA A 112 -17.22 -9.73 3.09
N GLY A 113 -16.92 -8.95 2.03
CA GLY A 113 -16.44 -7.59 2.17
C GLY A 113 -14.94 -7.53 2.47
N GLY A 114 -14.43 -6.31 2.66
CA GLY A 114 -13.00 -6.00 2.77
C GLY A 114 -12.39 -5.62 1.42
N VAL A 115 -13.21 -5.61 0.37
CA VAL A 115 -12.80 -5.46 -1.03
C VAL A 115 -12.58 -4.00 -1.43
N ILE A 116 -13.10 -3.04 -0.65
CA ILE A 116 -12.95 -1.60 -0.92
C ILE A 116 -11.70 -1.02 -0.27
N HIS A 117 -11.42 0.25 -0.57
CA HIS A 117 -10.30 0.97 0.03
C HIS A 117 -10.31 0.93 1.55
N CYS A 118 -9.15 0.62 2.11
CA CYS A 118 -8.94 0.33 3.53
C CYS A 118 -9.96 -0.66 4.10
N SER A 119 -10.51 -1.60 3.32
CA SER A 119 -11.48 -2.60 3.79
C SER A 119 -12.62 -2.00 4.63
N HIS A 120 -13.04 -0.76 4.33
CA HIS A 120 -13.99 0.01 5.15
C HIS A 120 -15.35 -0.68 5.35
N ASP A 121 -15.71 -1.56 4.42
CA ASP A 121 -16.88 -2.43 4.43
C ASP A 121 -16.74 -3.63 5.39
N HIS A 122 -15.54 -3.92 5.90
CA HIS A 122 -15.26 -5.09 6.74
C HIS A 122 -14.15 -4.90 7.79
N TRP A 123 -14.07 -3.70 8.40
CA TRP A 123 -13.11 -3.41 9.47
C TRP A 123 -13.17 -4.37 10.67
N GLY A 124 -14.36 -4.87 11.00
CA GLY A 124 -14.57 -5.78 12.12
C GLY A 124 -13.78 -7.09 12.02
N GLU A 125 -13.41 -7.51 10.81
CA GLU A 125 -12.52 -8.66 10.58
C GLU A 125 -11.10 -8.21 10.23
N ASN A 126 -10.97 -7.23 9.33
CA ASN A 126 -9.67 -6.85 8.77
C ASN A 126 -8.72 -6.26 9.83
N VAL A 127 -9.21 -5.41 10.74
CA VAL A 127 -8.36 -4.79 11.76
C VAL A 127 -7.89 -5.82 12.79
N PRO A 128 -8.75 -6.66 13.41
CA PRO A 128 -8.28 -7.75 14.27
C PRO A 128 -7.29 -8.67 13.58
N TYR A 129 -7.54 -9.09 12.34
CA TYR A 129 -6.59 -9.94 11.59
C TYR A 129 -5.19 -9.32 11.48
N MET A 130 -5.08 -8.02 11.18
CA MET A 130 -3.79 -7.34 11.11
C MET A 130 -3.11 -7.26 12.48
N LEU A 131 -3.86 -7.05 13.56
CA LEU A 131 -3.33 -6.96 14.92
C LEU A 131 -2.88 -8.33 15.45
N ASP A 132 -3.69 -9.37 15.25
CA ASP A 132 -3.35 -10.75 15.62
C ASP A 132 -2.11 -11.22 14.86
N TRP A 133 -2.04 -10.92 13.56
CA TRP A 133 -0.84 -11.20 12.77
C TRP A 133 0.40 -10.52 13.35
N MET A 134 0.27 -9.28 13.83
CA MET A 134 1.37 -8.53 14.44
C MET A 134 1.78 -9.12 15.79
N GLU A 135 0.81 -9.49 16.63
CA GLU A 135 1.05 -10.11 17.95
C GLU A 135 1.85 -11.40 17.82
N ASP A 136 1.57 -12.22 16.81
CA ASP A 136 2.33 -13.46 16.53
C ASP A 136 3.81 -13.24 16.17
N ARG A 137 4.22 -12.03 15.75
CA ARG A 137 5.59 -11.72 15.27
C ARG A 137 6.37 -10.73 16.15
N LEU A 138 5.75 -10.13 17.16
CA LEU A 138 6.39 -9.20 18.10
C LEU A 138 6.67 -9.85 19.45
#